data_AF-A0A1V2UQF0-F1
#
_entry.id   AF-A0A1V2UQF0-F1
#
_cell.length_a   1.000
_cell.length_b   1.000
_cell.length_c   1.000
_cell.angle_alpha   90.00
_cell.angle_beta   90.00
_cell.angle_gamma   90.00
#
_symmetry.space_group_name_H-M   'P 1'
#
loop_
_entity.id
_entity.type
_entity.pdbx_description
1 polymer ?
#
loop_
_entity_poly.entity_id
_entity_poly.type
_entity_poly.pdbx_seq_one_letter_code
_entity_poly.pdbx_strand_id
1 'polypeptide(L)'
;MKFKILLISFIATGCYANENTDDPDICNIVKKVAYNVMEARQKKVPAQELQQIADSLTDQKAKQFYQDLINSAYAAKVFKTSFFKRKAIEDFQTGWYQECLKRNPQ
;
A
#
# COMPACT_ATOMS: atom_id res chain seq x y z
N MET A 1 30.02 -30.94 49.96
CA MET A 1 30.09 -31.31 48.53
C MET A 1 29.22 -30.33 47.75
N LYS A 2 29.77 -29.69 46.72
CA LYS A 2 29.16 -28.55 46.00
C LYS A 2 28.13 -29.07 44.99
N PHE A 3 26.83 -28.86 45.24
CA PHE A 3 25.77 -29.19 44.28
C PHE A 3 25.63 -28.07 43.26
N LYS A 4 25.89 -28.41 42.00
CA LYS A 4 25.87 -27.51 40.85
C LYS A 4 24.43 -27.12 40.51
N ILE A 5 24.14 -25.83 40.45
CA ILE A 5 22.87 -25.28 39.96
C ILE A 5 22.82 -25.50 38.44
N LEU A 6 21.85 -26.29 37.99
CA LEU A 6 21.61 -26.58 36.59
C LEU A 6 20.66 -25.48 36.05
N LEU A 7 21.25 -24.48 35.38
CA LEU A 7 20.54 -23.41 34.67
C LEU A 7 19.83 -24.00 33.45
N ILE A 8 18.52 -24.17 33.53
CA ILE A 8 17.67 -24.49 32.39
C ILE A 8 17.41 -23.17 31.64
N SER A 9 18.22 -22.90 30.64
CA SER A 9 17.99 -21.83 29.67
C SER A 9 16.77 -22.16 28.82
N PHE A 10 15.63 -21.56 29.15
CA PHE A 10 14.48 -21.50 28.25
C PHE A 10 14.87 -20.63 27.06
N ILE A 11 15.26 -21.26 25.95
CA ILE A 11 15.39 -20.59 24.66
C ILE A 11 13.96 -20.28 24.24
N ALA A 12 13.52 -19.05 24.52
CA ALA A 12 12.34 -18.48 23.87
C ALA A 12 12.68 -18.38 22.38
N THR A 13 12.32 -19.41 21.62
CA THR A 13 12.18 -19.28 20.17
C THR A 13 11.08 -18.25 19.95
N GLY A 14 11.47 -16.99 19.78
CA GLY A 14 10.62 -16.00 19.16
C GLY A 14 10.26 -16.57 17.79
N CYS A 15 9.04 -17.08 17.66
CA CYS A 15 8.42 -17.21 16.36
C CYS A 15 8.35 -15.80 15.80
N TYR A 16 9.33 -15.41 15.00
CA TYR A 16 9.09 -14.43 13.96
C TYR A 16 8.08 -15.11 13.04
N ALA A 17 6.80 -14.84 13.27
CA ALA A 17 5.81 -15.03 12.25
C ALA A 17 6.27 -14.17 11.08
N ASN A 18 6.88 -14.82 10.09
CA ASN A 18 7.13 -14.21 8.80
C ASN A 18 5.74 -13.92 8.25
N GLU A 19 5.28 -12.69 8.45
CA GLU A 19 4.06 -12.15 7.87
C GLU A 19 4.32 -11.98 6.37
N ASN A 20 4.47 -13.11 5.67
CA ASN A 20 4.22 -13.15 4.24
C ASN A 20 2.72 -12.93 4.10
N THR A 21 2.34 -11.66 3.98
CA THR A 21 1.05 -11.25 3.47
C THR A 21 0.99 -11.59 1.99
N ASP A 22 1.10 -12.87 1.64
CA ASP A 22 0.63 -13.39 0.36
C ASP A 22 -0.90 -13.45 0.46
N ASP A 23 -1.53 -12.31 0.70
CA ASP A 23 -2.97 -12.16 0.60
C ASP A 23 -3.28 -12.17 -0.90
N PRO A 24 -3.98 -13.20 -1.42
CA PRO A 24 -4.32 -13.27 -2.84
C PRO A 24 -5.11 -12.05 -3.32
N ASP A 25 -5.69 -11.26 -2.41
CA ASP A 25 -6.41 -10.03 -2.71
C ASP A 25 -5.60 -8.74 -2.59
N ILE A 26 -4.30 -8.79 -2.27
CA ILE A 26 -3.49 -7.58 -2.07
C ILE A 26 -3.49 -6.67 -3.31
N CYS A 27 -3.38 -7.23 -4.51
CA CYS A 27 -3.42 -6.44 -5.73
C CYS A 27 -4.82 -5.87 -6.01
N ASN A 28 -5.88 -6.55 -5.59
CA ASN A 28 -7.24 -6.01 -5.65
C ASN A 28 -7.40 -4.79 -4.72
N ILE A 29 -6.77 -4.82 -3.54
CA ILE A 29 -6.71 -3.67 -2.64
C ILE A 29 -5.94 -2.53 -3.29
N VAL A 30 -4.74 -2.79 -3.84
CA VAL A 30 -3.93 -1.80 -4.58
C VAL A 30 -4.75 -1.12 -5.66
N LYS A 31 -5.48 -1.90 -6.46
CA LYS A 31 -6.36 -1.39 -7.52
C LYS A 31 -7.42 -0.43 -6.98
N LYS A 32 -8.11 -0.80 -5.90
CA LYS A 32 -9.14 0.04 -5.26
C LYS A 32 -8.57 1.34 -4.69
N VAL A 33 -7.40 1.28 -4.05
CA VAL A 33 -6.75 2.47 -3.52
C VAL A 33 -6.33 3.40 -4.67
N ALA A 34 -5.73 2.84 -5.73
CA ALA A 34 -5.34 3.60 -6.92
C ALA A 34 -6.55 4.29 -7.59
N TYR A 35 -7.70 3.60 -7.66
CA TYR A 35 -8.96 4.20 -8.10
C TYR A 35 -9.30 5.45 -7.28
N ASN A 36 -9.37 5.32 -5.94
CA ASN A 36 -9.78 6.41 -5.06
C ASN A 36 -8.85 7.63 -5.15
N VAL A 37 -7.54 7.39 -5.17
CA VAL A 37 -6.53 8.46 -5.26
C VAL A 37 -6.65 9.22 -6.58
N MET A 38 -6.77 8.51 -7.70
CA MET A 38 -6.92 9.15 -9.02
C MET A 38 -8.30 9.81 -9.19
N GLU A 39 -9.35 9.24 -8.61
CA GLU A 39 -10.67 9.86 -8.59
C GLU A 39 -10.64 11.20 -7.83
N ALA A 40 -10.04 11.23 -6.64
CA ALA A 40 -9.83 12.45 -5.86
C ALA A 40 -9.04 13.49 -6.66
N ARG A 41 -7.96 13.07 -7.34
CA ARG A 41 -7.21 13.93 -8.25
C ARG A 41 -8.08 14.50 -9.37
N GLN A 42 -8.87 13.69 -10.05
CA GLN A 42 -9.78 14.16 -11.13
C GLN A 42 -10.90 15.07 -10.61
N LYS A 43 -11.24 14.97 -9.31
CA LYS A 43 -12.14 15.88 -8.59
C LYS A 43 -11.45 17.15 -8.07
N LYS A 44 -10.15 17.32 -8.33
CA LYS A 44 -9.32 18.46 -7.87
C LYS A 44 -9.22 18.58 -6.35
N VAL A 45 -9.33 17.46 -5.63
CA VAL A 45 -8.94 17.43 -4.22
C VAL A 45 -7.45 17.83 -4.14
N PRO A 46 -7.01 18.65 -3.17
CA PRO A 46 -5.61 18.95 -2.94
C PRO A 46 -4.81 17.72 -2.50
N ALA A 47 -3.58 17.58 -2.99
CA ALA A 47 -2.69 16.45 -2.62
C ALA A 47 -2.48 16.36 -1.11
N GLN A 48 -2.40 17.51 -0.45
CA GLN A 48 -2.15 17.63 0.98
C GLN A 48 -3.23 16.95 1.83
N GLU A 49 -4.49 16.94 1.39
CA GLU A 49 -5.56 16.24 2.12
C GLU A 49 -5.33 14.72 2.11
N LEU A 50 -4.94 14.14 0.96
CA LEU A 50 -4.62 12.72 0.89
C LEU A 50 -3.30 12.39 1.61
N GLN A 51 -2.35 13.33 1.58
CA GLN A 51 -1.08 13.18 2.28
C GLN A 51 -1.28 13.12 3.80
N GLN A 52 -2.19 13.92 4.36
CA GLN A 52 -2.55 13.85 5.78
C GLN A 52 -3.14 12.48 6.17
N ILE A 53 -3.96 11.89 5.28
CA ILE A 53 -4.48 10.53 5.49
C ILE A 53 -3.31 9.53 5.49
N ALA A 54 -2.40 9.61 4.51
CA ALA A 54 -1.20 8.78 4.46
C ALA A 54 -0.35 8.91 5.73
N ASP A 55 -0.19 10.13 6.23
CA ASP A 55 0.64 10.42 7.40
C ASP A 55 0.06 9.91 8.72
N SER A 56 -1.25 9.66 8.75
CA SER A 56 -1.95 9.04 9.90
C SER A 56 -1.84 7.52 9.94
N LEU A 57 -1.32 6.88 8.89
CA LEU A 57 -1.09 5.44 8.86
C LEU A 57 0.09 5.08 9.78
N THR A 58 -0.13 4.12 10.67
CA THR A 58 0.90 3.62 11.60
C THR A 58 1.88 2.65 10.92
N ASP A 59 1.40 1.90 9.91
CA ASP A 59 2.24 1.01 9.12
C ASP A 59 3.09 1.82 8.11
N GLN A 60 4.41 1.74 8.27
CA GLN A 60 5.35 2.51 7.46
C GLN A 60 5.38 2.07 5.98
N LYS A 61 5.16 0.79 5.69
CA LYS A 61 5.13 0.27 4.31
C LYS A 61 3.86 0.73 3.60
N ALA A 62 2.71 0.64 4.27
CA ALA A 62 1.43 1.12 3.78
C ALA A 62 1.46 2.64 3.57
N LYS A 63 2.06 3.38 4.51
CA LYS A 63 2.29 4.83 4.39
C LYS A 63 3.10 5.16 3.13
N GLN A 64 4.27 4.55 2.97
CA GLN A 64 5.13 4.80 1.80
C GLN A 64 4.40 4.46 0.49
N PHE A 65 3.73 3.32 0.44
CA PHE A 65 2.94 2.91 -0.71
C PHE A 65 1.84 3.92 -1.06
N TYR A 66 1.09 4.40 -0.06
CA TYR A 66 0.03 5.38 -0.28
C TYR A 66 0.60 6.73 -0.77
N GLN A 67 1.75 7.15 -0.24
CA GLN A 67 2.46 8.35 -0.68
C GLN A 67 2.93 8.25 -2.14
N ASP A 68 3.51 7.12 -2.54
CA ASP A 68 3.94 6.88 -3.92
C ASP A 68 2.75 6.94 -4.89
N LEU A 69 1.61 6.39 -4.48
CA LEU A 69 0.35 6.46 -5.22
C LEU A 69 -0.15 7.90 -5.40
N ILE A 70 -0.16 8.69 -4.32
CA ILE A 70 -0.53 10.11 -4.37
C ILE A 70 0.40 10.86 -5.33
N ASN A 71 1.71 10.71 -5.16
CA ASN A 71 2.71 11.41 -5.96
C ASN A 71 2.52 11.11 -7.46
N SER A 72 2.31 9.83 -7.80
CA SER A 72 2.04 9.40 -9.17
C SER A 72 0.73 9.96 -9.73
N ALA A 73 -0.36 9.94 -8.95
CA ALA A 73 -1.64 10.47 -9.39
C ALA A 73 -1.60 11.99 -9.62
N TYR A 74 -0.91 12.74 -8.75
CA TYR A 74 -0.90 14.21 -8.82
C TYR A 74 0.04 14.77 -9.89
N ALA A 75 0.98 13.96 -10.39
CA ALA A 75 1.71 14.25 -11.62
C ALA A 75 0.81 14.16 -12.88
N ALA A 76 -0.32 13.45 -12.80
CA ALA A 76 -1.24 13.29 -13.92
C ALA A 76 -2.14 14.52 -14.14
N LYS A 77 -2.55 14.68 -15.40
CA LYS A 77 -3.44 15.75 -15.85
C LYS A 77 -4.86 15.55 -15.32
N VAL A 78 -5.52 16.65 -14.94
CA VAL A 78 -6.96 16.68 -14.64
C VAL A 78 -7.74 16.98 -15.92
N PHE A 79 -8.68 16.12 -16.24
CA PHE A 79 -9.50 16.26 -17.45
C PHE A 79 -10.81 16.99 -17.16
N LYS A 80 -11.34 17.70 -18.16
CA LYS A 80 -12.65 18.38 -18.04
C LYS A 80 -13.82 17.43 -18.29
N THR A 81 -13.71 16.57 -19.30
CA THR A 81 -14.82 15.70 -19.73
C THR A 81 -14.88 14.42 -18.90
N SER A 82 -16.11 13.92 -18.68
CA SER A 82 -16.36 12.70 -17.91
C SER A 82 -15.68 11.47 -18.51
N PHE A 83 -15.66 11.35 -19.85
CA PHE A 83 -15.01 10.26 -20.55
C PHE A 83 -13.51 10.18 -20.23
N PHE A 84 -12.77 11.27 -20.38
CA PHE A 84 -11.32 11.27 -20.12
C PHE A 84 -11.00 11.12 -18.62
N LYS A 85 -11.85 11.63 -17.72
CA LYS A 85 -11.70 11.37 -16.29
C LYS A 85 -11.79 9.88 -15.98
N ARG A 86 -12.81 9.19 -16.52
CA ARG A 86 -13.01 7.76 -16.32
C ARG A 86 -11.84 6.96 -16.89
N LYS A 87 -11.44 7.26 -18.11
CA LYS A 87 -10.28 6.62 -18.74
C LYS A 87 -9.00 6.81 -17.93
N ALA A 88 -8.75 8.02 -17.43
CA ALA A 88 -7.58 8.30 -16.60
C ALA A 88 -7.58 7.49 -15.29
N ILE A 89 -8.76 7.33 -14.66
CA ILE A 89 -8.91 6.49 -13.46
C ILE A 89 -8.70 5.01 -13.79
N GLU A 90 -9.30 4.51 -14.88
CA GLU A 90 -9.19 3.12 -15.33
C GLU A 90 -7.75 2.74 -15.70
N ASP A 91 -7.08 3.57 -16.49
CA ASP A 91 -5.70 3.34 -16.91
C ASP A 91 -4.76 3.37 -15.68
N PHE A 92 -4.98 4.30 -14.75
CA PHE A 92 -4.16 4.44 -13.54
C PHE A 92 -4.30 3.24 -12.60
N GLN A 93 -5.53 2.83 -12.25
CA GLN A 93 -5.75 1.67 -11.37
C GLN A 93 -5.24 0.37 -11.99
N THR A 94 -5.34 0.24 -13.32
CA THR A 94 -4.89 -0.95 -14.05
C THR A 94 -3.37 -1.03 -14.06
N GLY A 95 -2.67 0.10 -14.26
CA GLY A 95 -1.21 0.15 -14.19
C GLY A 95 -0.67 -0.30 -12.84
N TRP A 96 -1.23 0.22 -11.74
CA TRP A 96 -0.84 -0.18 -10.38
C TRP A 96 -1.19 -1.64 -10.06
N TYR A 97 -2.34 -2.12 -10.53
CA TYR A 97 -2.72 -3.52 -10.39
C TYR A 97 -1.72 -4.46 -11.08
N GLN A 98 -1.37 -4.16 -12.34
CA GLN A 98 -0.43 -4.97 -13.11
C GLN A 98 0.98 -4.95 -12.50
N GLU A 99 1.43 -3.79 -12.00
CA GLU A 99 2.72 -3.69 -11.32
C GLU A 99 2.74 -4.49 -10.02
N CYS A 100 1.63 -4.50 -9.26
CA CYS A 100 1.49 -5.35 -8.08
C CYS A 100 1.59 -6.83 -8.43
N LEU A 101 0.89 -7.30 -9.48
CA LEU A 101 0.94 -8.69 -9.92
C LEU A 101 2.35 -9.12 -10.35
N LYS A 102 3.12 -8.23 -11.00
CA LYS A 102 4.51 -8.52 -11.38
C LYS A 102 5.43 -8.71 -10.18
N ARG A 103 5.17 -7.98 -9.08
CA ARG A 103 5.96 -8.04 -7.85
C ARG A 103 5.54 -9.18 -6.93
N ASN A 104 4.29 -9.61 -7.04
CA ASN A 104 3.70 -10.70 -6.26
C ASN A 104 3.11 -11.74 -7.24
N PRO A 105 3.96 -12.43 -8.03
CA PRO A 105 3.49 -13.48 -8.92
C PRO A 105 2.83 -14.58 -8.09
N GLN A 106 1.59 -14.91 -8.44
CA GLN A 106 0.81 -16.00 -7.84
C GLN A 106 1.40 -17.37 -8.20
#